data_AF-A0A6N4WCI1-F1
#
_entry.id   AF-A0A6N4WCI1-F1
#
_cell.length_a   1.000
_cell.length_b   1.000
_cell.length_c   1.000
_cell.angle_alpha   90.00
_cell.angle_beta   90.00
_cell.angle_gamma   90.00
#
_symmetry.space_group_name_H-M   'P 1'
#
loop_
_entity.id
_entity.type
_entity.pdbx_description
1 polymer ?
#
loop_
_entity_poly.entity_id
_entity_poly.type
_entity_poly.pdbx_seq_one_letter_code
_entity_poly.pdbx_strand_id
1 'polypeptide(L)'
;MRKRILYLPLGESEIRRWLQIVPRAQIVNSRWAAAAASHVSPLRVRLTCVSDTEPQWRHICEVCGVEKILTPGDAFNLGWDYPPRMGQFGVVGPRCCPNCPNVGTVWWALAIDGYTEDMLTEEQRETVRRIAGEPQSIAVLSD
;
A
#
# COMPACT_ATOMS: atom_id res chain seq x y z
N MET A 1 8.45 19.09 -9.17
CA MET A 1 9.59 18.15 -9.31
C MET A 1 9.06 16.73 -9.20
N ARG A 2 9.22 15.90 -10.24
CA ARG A 2 8.74 14.51 -10.23
C ARG A 2 9.80 13.63 -9.57
N LYS A 3 9.57 13.16 -8.33
CA LYS A 3 10.44 12.20 -7.65
C LYS A 3 10.32 10.85 -8.35
N ARG A 4 11.42 10.37 -8.95
CA ARG A 4 11.51 9.02 -9.53
C ARG A 4 11.96 8.09 -8.40
N ILE A 5 11.01 7.40 -7.76
CA ILE A 5 11.31 6.41 -6.71
C ILE A 5 11.82 5.14 -7.39
N LEU A 6 13.07 4.79 -7.11
CA LEU A 6 13.68 3.53 -7.54
C LEU A 6 13.41 2.49 -6.44
N TYR A 7 12.63 1.46 -6.76
CA TYR A 7 12.48 0.28 -5.92
C TYR A 7 13.71 -0.59 -6.14
N LEU A 8 14.58 -0.71 -5.13
CA LEU A 8 15.67 -1.68 -5.13
C LEU A 8 15.14 -3.05 -4.67
N PRO A 9 15.42 -4.14 -5.40
CA PRO A 9 15.16 -5.48 -4.89
C PRO A 9 16.14 -5.78 -3.76
N LEU A 10 15.62 -6.01 -2.57
CA LEU A 10 16.39 -6.52 -1.43
C LEU A 10 17.05 -7.86 -1.83
N GLY A 11 18.29 -8.09 -1.39
CA GLY A 11 19.08 -9.28 -1.76
C GLY A 11 18.37 -10.61 -1.44
N GLU A 12 18.53 -11.59 -2.33
CA GLU A 12 17.83 -12.89 -2.32
C GLU A 12 17.99 -13.72 -1.03
N SER A 13 18.97 -13.39 -0.16
CA SER A 13 19.25 -14.14 1.07
C SER A 13 18.35 -13.78 2.26
N GLU A 14 17.67 -12.63 2.27
CA GLU A 14 16.81 -12.20 3.39
C GLU A 14 15.30 -12.25 3.05
N ILE A 15 14.93 -12.22 1.77
CA ILE A 15 13.55 -12.42 1.30
C ILE A 15 13.02 -13.80 1.69
N ARG A 16 13.90 -14.82 1.81
CA ARG A 16 13.51 -16.19 2.17
C ARG A 16 13.04 -16.35 3.62
N ARG A 17 13.30 -15.38 4.51
CA ARG A 17 12.80 -15.42 5.89
C ARG A 17 11.37 -14.86 6.02
N TRP A 18 10.94 -14.02 5.09
CA TRP A 18 9.59 -13.42 5.05
C TRP A 18 8.60 -14.19 4.15
N LEU A 19 9.08 -15.06 3.25
CA LEU A 19 8.23 -15.90 2.38
C LEU A 19 7.59 -17.12 3.08
N GLN A 20 7.73 -17.30 4.39
CA GLN A 20 7.10 -18.42 5.14
C GLN A 20 5.76 -18.07 5.84
N ILE A 21 5.22 -16.85 5.68
CA ILE A 21 3.95 -16.44 6.31
C ILE A 21 2.89 -16.04 5.27
N VAL A 22 2.96 -16.56 4.04
CA VAL A 22 1.89 -16.37 3.05
C VAL A 22 1.56 -17.70 2.38
N PRO A 23 0.38 -18.31 2.64
CA PRO A 23 0.00 -19.55 1.99
C PRO A 23 -0.17 -19.34 0.48
N ARG A 24 0.48 -20.25 -0.25
CA ARG A 24 0.56 -20.38 -1.71
C ARG A 24 -0.80 -20.79 -2.30
N ALA A 25 -1.66 -19.83 -2.61
CA ALA A 25 -2.89 -20.02 -3.40
C ALA A 25 -3.40 -18.64 -3.85
N GLN A 26 -3.64 -18.27 -5.11
CA GLN A 26 -3.71 -18.98 -6.39
C GLN A 26 -3.29 -18.01 -7.50
N ILE A 27 -2.40 -18.45 -8.39
CA ILE A 27 -2.21 -17.88 -9.73
C ILE A 27 -2.83 -18.90 -10.67
N VAL A 28 -3.95 -18.56 -11.33
CA VAL A 28 -4.41 -19.26 -12.53
C VAL A 28 -4.97 -18.28 -13.57
N ASN A 29 -4.15 -18.12 -14.62
CA ASN A 29 -4.47 -18.15 -16.04
C ASN A 29 -5.40 -17.08 -16.65
N SER A 30 -4.72 -16.15 -17.31
CA SER A 30 -4.92 -15.72 -18.69
C SER A 30 -5.77 -16.64 -19.59
N ARG A 31 -6.84 -16.08 -20.15
CA ARG A 31 -7.39 -16.48 -21.46
C ARG A 31 -7.96 -15.26 -22.18
N TRP A 32 -7.23 -14.76 -23.17
CA TRP A 32 -7.79 -13.99 -24.28
C TRP A 32 -8.36 -15.00 -25.27
N ALA A 33 -9.66 -14.92 -25.56
CA ALA A 33 -10.29 -15.60 -26.69
C ALA A 33 -11.48 -14.77 -27.19
N ALA A 34 -11.30 -14.25 -28.41
CA ALA A 34 -12.24 -13.97 -29.49
C ALA A 34 -13.70 -13.50 -29.22
N ALA A 35 -13.98 -12.36 -29.86
CA ALA A 35 -15.23 -11.82 -30.38
C ALA A 35 -16.44 -12.77 -30.56
N ALA A 36 -17.64 -12.25 -30.24
CA ALA A 36 -18.83 -12.32 -31.10
C ALA A 36 -19.88 -11.28 -30.66
N ALA A 37 -20.56 -10.71 -31.66
CA ALA A 37 -21.47 -9.57 -31.55
C ALA A 37 -22.92 -9.97 -31.15
N SER A 38 -23.63 -8.94 -30.68
CA SER A 38 -25.09 -8.72 -30.72
C SER A 38 -25.98 -9.68 -29.92
N HIS A 39 -26.73 -9.14 -28.96
CA HIS A 39 -28.21 -9.18 -28.85
C HIS A 39 -28.61 -8.26 -27.68
N VAL A 40 -29.30 -7.15 -28.00
CA VAL A 40 -29.86 -6.22 -27.01
C VAL A 40 -31.14 -6.85 -26.44
N SER A 41 -31.15 -7.16 -25.14
CA SER A 41 -32.35 -7.58 -24.42
C SER A 41 -32.91 -6.38 -23.63
N PRO A 42 -34.18 -5.98 -23.83
CA PRO A 42 -34.78 -4.91 -23.05
C PRO A 42 -35.33 -5.47 -21.73
N LEU A 43 -35.27 -4.65 -20.68
CA LEU A 43 -35.88 -4.83 -19.35
C LEU A 43 -35.18 -5.80 -18.37
N ARG A 44 -34.26 -5.24 -17.57
CA ARG A 44 -34.45 -5.01 -16.12
C ARG A 44 -33.27 -4.19 -15.59
N VAL A 45 -33.38 -2.87 -15.69
CA VAL A 45 -32.46 -1.97 -14.98
C VAL A 45 -32.73 -2.14 -13.48
N ARG A 46 -31.94 -2.98 -12.82
CA ARG A 46 -31.66 -2.82 -11.40
C ARG A 46 -30.38 -2.00 -11.32
N LEU A 47 -30.53 -0.69 -11.53
CA LEU A 47 -29.48 0.29 -11.23
C LEU A 47 -29.36 0.32 -9.71
N THR A 48 -28.54 -0.57 -9.14
CA THR A 48 -27.96 -0.29 -7.83
C THR A 48 -26.83 0.70 -8.10
N CYS A 49 -27.11 1.99 -7.90
CA CYS A 49 -26.06 2.99 -7.72
C CYS A 49 -25.34 2.66 -6.40
N VAL A 50 -24.40 1.71 -6.46
CA VAL A 50 -23.31 1.68 -5.48
C VAL A 50 -22.42 2.84 -5.91
N SER A 51 -22.35 3.89 -5.11
CA SER A 51 -21.38 4.95 -5.35
C SER A 51 -19.98 4.32 -5.32
N ASP A 52 -19.30 4.30 -6.47
CA ASP A 52 -17.93 3.80 -6.68
C ASP A 52 -16.88 4.71 -6.01
N THR A 53 -17.09 5.09 -4.75
CA THR A 53 -16.14 5.91 -4.00
C THR A 53 -15.07 5.01 -3.42
N GLU A 54 -13.80 5.32 -3.67
CA GLU A 54 -12.67 4.57 -3.13
C GLU A 54 -12.79 4.41 -1.60
N PRO A 55 -12.41 3.24 -1.02
CA PRO A 55 -12.43 3.06 0.42
C PRO A 55 -11.51 4.05 1.12
N GLN A 56 -11.90 4.52 2.29
CA GLN A 56 -11.06 5.38 3.11
C GLN A 56 -10.11 4.55 3.98
N TRP A 57 -8.90 5.06 4.16
CA TRP A 57 -7.85 4.43 4.99
C TRP A 57 -7.28 5.43 5.98
N ARG A 58 -6.78 4.93 7.11
CA ARG A 58 -5.94 5.71 8.03
C ARG A 58 -4.56 5.91 7.41
N HIS A 59 -4.21 7.16 7.17
CA HIS A 59 -2.89 7.60 6.73
C HIS A 59 -2.14 8.13 7.93
N ILE A 60 -1.06 7.47 8.32
CA ILE A 60 -0.32 7.73 9.56
C ILE A 60 1.10 8.11 9.16
N CYS A 61 1.54 9.32 9.52
CA CYS A 61 2.92 9.72 9.30
C CYS A 61 3.82 9.05 10.35
N GLU A 62 4.76 8.21 9.94
CA GLU A 62 5.70 7.58 10.87
C GLU A 62 6.72 8.56 11.47
N VAL A 63 6.90 9.74 10.86
CA VAL A 63 7.86 10.75 11.31
C VAL A 63 7.28 11.66 12.41
N CYS A 64 6.07 12.19 12.21
CA CYS A 64 5.45 13.14 13.14
C CYS A 64 4.18 12.63 13.83
N GLY A 65 3.74 11.41 13.52
CA GLY A 65 2.55 10.78 14.13
C GLY A 65 1.21 11.32 13.65
N VAL A 66 1.17 12.32 12.75
CA VAL A 66 -0.12 12.87 12.27
C VAL A 66 -0.93 11.80 11.53
N GLU A 67 -2.23 11.77 11.82
CA GLU A 67 -3.18 10.85 11.19
C GLU A 67 -4.25 11.58 10.38
N LYS A 68 -4.65 10.99 9.25
CA LYS A 68 -5.83 11.42 8.48
C LYS A 68 -6.59 10.22 7.91
N ILE A 69 -7.91 10.31 7.87
CA ILE A 69 -8.76 9.36 7.14
C ILE A 69 -9.04 9.96 5.77
N LEU A 70 -8.51 9.32 4.72
CA LEU A 70 -8.56 9.83 3.34
C LEU A 70 -8.85 8.68 2.38
N THR A 71 -9.43 9.00 1.22
CA THR A 71 -9.37 8.10 0.07
C THR A 71 -7.93 8.05 -0.47
N PRO A 72 -7.50 6.97 -1.13
CA PRO A 72 -6.22 6.92 -1.82
C PRO A 72 -5.99 8.09 -2.79
N GLY A 73 -7.03 8.49 -3.53
CA GLY A 73 -7.00 9.64 -4.42
C GLY A 73 -6.68 10.95 -3.69
N ASP A 74 -7.41 11.23 -2.60
CA ASP A 74 -7.19 12.46 -1.82
C ASP A 74 -5.82 12.48 -1.16
N ALA A 75 -5.39 11.34 -0.59
CA ALA A 75 -4.07 11.22 0.02
C ALA A 75 -2.95 11.50 -0.98
N PHE A 76 -3.03 10.91 -2.18
CA PHE A 76 -2.06 11.16 -3.25
C PHE A 76 -2.03 12.63 -3.67
N ASN A 77 -3.21 13.24 -3.87
CA ASN A 77 -3.32 14.65 -4.27
C ASN A 77 -2.77 15.59 -3.18
N LEU A 78 -2.92 15.23 -1.92
CA LEU A 78 -2.36 15.96 -0.78
C LEU A 78 -0.85 15.69 -0.58
N GLY A 79 -0.24 14.78 -1.35
CA GLY A 79 1.19 14.48 -1.29
C GLY A 79 1.59 13.48 -0.19
N TRP A 80 0.68 12.60 0.22
CA TRP A 80 1.03 11.48 1.09
C TRP A 80 1.76 10.39 0.30
N ASP A 81 2.85 9.89 0.86
CA ASP A 81 3.50 8.67 0.39
C ASP A 81 2.76 7.48 1.01
N TYR A 82 1.66 7.06 0.38
CA TYR A 82 0.84 5.93 0.83
C TYR A 82 0.28 5.10 -0.34
N PRO A 83 0.20 3.77 -0.19
CA PRO A 83 -0.47 2.87 -1.15
C PRO A 83 -1.99 3.08 -1.18
N PRO A 84 -2.66 2.64 -2.27
CA PRO A 84 -2.10 2.01 -3.47
C PRO A 84 -1.53 2.98 -4.51
N ARG A 85 -1.64 4.29 -4.30
CA ARG A 85 -1.16 5.28 -5.30
C ARG A 85 0.36 5.47 -5.24
N MET A 86 0.97 5.28 -4.08
CA MET A 86 2.41 5.29 -3.86
C MET A 86 2.85 4.03 -3.13
N GLY A 87 3.54 3.13 -3.83
CA GLY A 87 3.96 1.84 -3.27
C GLY A 87 2.85 0.82 -3.19
N GLN A 88 3.04 -0.20 -2.35
CA GLN A 88 2.16 -1.35 -2.22
C GLN A 88 1.90 -1.65 -0.73
N PHE A 89 0.68 -2.05 -0.39
CA PHE A 89 0.35 -2.54 0.96
C PHE A 89 1.21 -3.74 1.33
N GLY A 90 1.61 -3.85 2.60
CA GLY A 90 2.46 -4.95 3.07
C GLY A 90 3.94 -4.82 2.70
N VAL A 91 4.30 -3.90 1.80
CA VAL A 91 5.69 -3.67 1.38
C VAL A 91 6.21 -2.42 2.09
N VAL A 92 7.38 -2.55 2.72
CA VAL A 92 8.06 -1.43 3.38
C VAL A 92 8.40 -0.37 2.33
N GLY A 93 7.80 0.79 2.53
CA GLY A 93 7.97 2.01 1.75
C GLY A 93 7.70 3.21 2.67
N PRO A 94 8.05 4.44 2.27
CA PRO A 94 7.80 5.62 3.10
C PRO A 94 6.33 5.72 3.47
N ARG A 95 6.00 5.96 4.75
CA ARG A 95 4.64 6.30 5.24
C ARG A 95 4.66 7.67 5.86
N CYS A 96 4.65 8.67 4.99
CA CYS A 96 5.00 10.04 5.34
C CYS A 96 3.94 11.04 4.83
N CYS A 97 3.65 12.04 5.65
CA CYS A 97 2.80 13.17 5.26
C CYS A 97 3.60 14.17 4.41
N PRO A 98 2.94 15.07 3.66
CA PRO A 98 3.61 16.03 2.77
C PRO A 98 4.54 17.03 3.48
N ASN A 99 4.43 17.17 4.80
CA ASN A 99 5.20 18.12 5.60
C ASN A 99 6.45 17.51 6.23
N CYS A 100 6.62 16.18 6.15
CA CYS A 100 7.77 15.49 6.72
C CYS A 100 8.67 14.95 5.62
N PRO A 101 10.00 14.96 5.81
CA PRO A 101 10.93 14.39 4.86
C PRO A 101 11.02 12.87 5.02
N ASN A 102 11.10 12.15 3.90
CA ASN A 102 11.16 10.69 3.88
C ASN A 102 12.44 10.14 4.56
N VAL A 103 13.47 10.97 4.80
CA VAL A 103 14.69 10.58 5.53
C VAL A 103 14.41 10.07 6.95
N GLY A 104 13.30 10.48 7.57
CA GLY A 104 12.90 10.00 8.90
C GLY A 104 12.14 8.68 8.90
N THR A 105 11.95 8.03 7.75
CA THR A 105 11.12 6.81 7.63
C THR A 105 11.93 5.54 7.88
N VAL A 106 11.28 4.47 8.34
CA VAL A 106 11.93 3.17 8.48
C VAL A 106 12.40 2.62 7.13
N TRP A 107 11.70 2.97 6.04
CA TRP A 107 12.15 2.63 4.69
C TRP A 107 13.51 3.27 4.37
N TRP A 108 13.74 4.53 4.76
CA TRP A 108 15.03 5.18 4.52
C TRP A 108 16.16 4.50 5.29
N ALA A 109 15.94 4.20 6.57
CA ALA A 109 16.91 3.49 7.40
C ALA A 109 17.34 2.17 6.76
N LEU A 110 16.37 1.37 6.28
CA LEU A 110 16.64 0.07 5.66
C LEU A 110 17.24 0.18 4.25
N ALA A 111 16.63 0.99 3.38
CA ALA A 111 16.94 0.99 1.95
C ALA A 111 18.10 1.92 1.58
N ILE A 112 18.34 2.98 2.36
CA ILE A 112 19.33 4.02 2.06
C ILE A 112 20.49 3.98 3.05
N ASP A 113 20.20 3.94 4.36
CA ASP A 113 21.26 3.92 5.39
C ASP A 113 21.83 2.52 5.62
N GLY A 114 21.20 1.48 5.06
CA GLY A 114 21.67 0.09 5.13
C GLY A 114 21.53 -0.54 6.51
N TYR A 115 20.56 -0.09 7.31
CA TYR A 115 20.32 -0.63 8.64
C TYR A 115 19.79 -2.07 8.55
N THR A 116 20.21 -2.90 9.50
CA THR A 116 19.59 -4.20 9.77
C THR A 116 18.45 -4.05 10.79
N GLU A 117 17.61 -5.08 10.91
CA GLU A 117 16.44 -5.05 11.80
C GLU A 117 16.80 -4.76 13.28
N ASP A 118 17.93 -5.27 13.75
CA ASP A 118 18.42 -5.08 15.12
C ASP A 118 18.92 -3.65 15.39
N MET A 119 19.22 -2.87 14.35
CA MET A 119 19.60 -1.47 14.46
C MET A 119 18.40 -0.52 14.53
N LEU A 120 17.20 -0.99 14.20
CA LEU A 120 15.99 -0.17 14.20
C LEU A 120 15.60 0.25 15.62
N THR A 121 14.96 1.41 15.76
CA THR A 121 14.30 1.78 17.02
C THR A 121 13.04 0.93 17.23
N GLU A 122 12.47 0.96 18.44
CA GLU A 122 11.22 0.26 18.69
C GLU A 122 10.07 0.86 17.87
N GLU A 123 10.00 2.18 17.73
CA GLU A 123 8.97 2.86 16.92
C GLU A 123 9.08 2.49 15.44
N GLN A 124 10.30 2.32 14.94
CA GLN A 124 10.55 1.84 13.58
C GLN A 124 10.11 0.39 13.40
N ARG A 125 10.39 -0.50 14.36
CA ARG A 125 9.92 -1.89 14.34
C ARG A 125 8.39 -1.97 14.41
N GLU A 126 7.75 -1.15 15.23
CA GLU A 126 6.28 -1.04 15.28
C GLU A 126 5.71 -0.59 13.94
N THR A 127 6.37 0.37 13.27
CA THR A 127 5.97 0.80 11.93
C THR A 127 6.11 -0.32 10.90
N VAL A 128 7.18 -1.12 10.94
CA VAL A 128 7.32 -2.30 10.07
C VAL A 128 6.20 -3.30 10.31
N ARG A 129 5.88 -3.63 11.57
CA ARG A 129 4.76 -4.53 11.91
C ARG A 129 3.43 -3.99 11.40
N ARG A 130 3.20 -2.68 11.55
CA ARG A 130 1.99 -2.02 11.03
C ARG A 130 1.90 -2.15 9.51
N ILE A 131 2.98 -1.84 8.78
CA ILE A 131 3.02 -1.94 7.32
C ILE A 131 2.78 -3.38 6.86
N ALA A 132 3.39 -4.37 7.51
CA ALA A 132 3.21 -5.78 7.18
C ALA A 132 1.75 -6.27 7.36
N GLY A 133 0.99 -5.65 8.26
CA GLY A 133 -0.42 -5.94 8.48
C GLY A 133 -1.40 -5.18 7.56
N GLU A 134 -0.90 -4.41 6.59
CA GLU A 134 -1.76 -3.67 5.69
C GLU A 134 -2.41 -4.54 4.61
N PRO A 135 -3.63 -4.19 4.13
CA PRO A 135 -4.39 -2.97 4.46
C PRO A 135 -5.18 -3.02 5.78
N GLN A 136 -5.26 -4.18 6.44
CA GLN A 136 -6.10 -4.36 7.64
C GLN A 136 -5.67 -3.47 8.82
N SER A 137 -4.36 -3.29 9.01
CA SER A 137 -3.80 -2.44 10.07
C SER A 137 -4.16 -0.96 9.97
N ILE A 138 -4.62 -0.50 8.80
CA ILE A 138 -5.03 0.90 8.53
C ILE A 138 -6.50 1.01 8.07
N ALA A 139 -7.25 -0.08 8.12
CA ALA A 139 -8.66 -0.09 7.77
C ALA A 139 -9.45 0.80 8.74
N VAL A 140 -10.43 1.54 8.20
CA VAL A 140 -11.45 2.23 9.00
C VAL A 140 -12.62 1.26 9.13
N LEU A 141 -12.84 0.74 10.34
CA LEU A 141 -14.04 -0.05 10.62
C LEU A 141 -15.24 0.89 10.73
N SER A 142 -16.30 0.59 9.99
CA SER A 142 -17.61 1.17 10.23
C SER A 142 -18.29 0.37 11.35
N ASP A 143 -18.66 1.02 12.44
CA ASP A 143 -19.50 0.45 13.51
C ASP A 143 -20.90 0.06 13.01
#